data_AF-X1J5F4-F1
#
_entry.id   AF-X1J5F4-F1
#
_cell.length_a   1.000
_cell.length_b   1.000
_cell.length_c   1.000
_cell.angle_alpha   90.00
_cell.angle_beta   90.00
_cell.angle_gamma   90.00
#
_symmetry.space_group_name_H-M   'P 1'
#
loop_
_entity.id
_entity.type
_entity.pdbx_description
1 polymer ?
#
loop_
_entity_poly.entity_id
_entity_poly.type
_entity_poly.pdbx_seq_one_letter_code
_entity_poly.pdbx_strand_id
1 'polypeptide(L)'
;MFAGAFYSLIISIILSLKNFKAFKKEFYKQLSKKRKIIYPVMFLGLILMALGFIESLLFGLGIFIFIMPYFYIFAKAIDESCMVKEISADKLTEGDWLYKDLKVGKKLIKVNWNGLSKKDIKEIKKKYKEIKIKQGIPFTPVFLFSFLILILFYFLKI
;
A
#
# COMPACT_ATOMS: atom_id res chain seq x y z
N MET A 1 0.43 17.29 4.37
CA MET A 1 0.13 15.95 4.90
C MET A 1 -1.27 15.47 4.49
N PHE A 2 -2.34 16.24 4.77
CA PHE A 2 -3.72 15.85 4.45
C PHE A 2 -4.01 15.63 2.96
N ALA A 3 -3.51 16.50 2.06
CA ALA A 3 -3.68 16.34 0.61
C ALA A 3 -3.10 15.00 0.09
N GLY A 4 -1.96 14.58 0.65
CA GLY A 4 -1.33 13.30 0.33
C GLY A 4 -2.12 12.10 0.83
N ALA A 5 -2.62 12.16 2.07
CA ALA A 5 -3.49 11.13 2.61
C ALA A 5 -4.74 10.96 1.74
N PHE A 6 -5.41 12.07 1.42
CA PHE A 6 -6.63 12.06 0.60
C PHE A 6 -6.39 11.52 -0.81
N TYR A 7 -5.34 11.98 -1.50
CA TYR A 7 -4.97 11.46 -2.81
C TYR A 7 -4.64 9.97 -2.76
N SER A 8 -3.85 9.53 -1.78
CA SER A 8 -3.47 8.12 -1.65
C SER A 8 -4.69 7.22 -1.43
N LEU A 9 -5.69 7.70 -0.67
CA LEU A 9 -6.94 6.99 -0.42
C LEU A 9 -7.79 6.92 -1.69
N ILE A 10 -7.95 8.03 -2.42
CA ILE A 10 -8.68 8.06 -3.70
C ILE A 10 -8.04 7.12 -4.72
N ILE A 11 -6.73 7.20 -4.92
CA ILE A 11 -6.02 6.34 -5.88
C ILE A 11 -6.13 4.87 -5.46
N SER A 12 -6.03 4.57 -4.16
CA SER A 12 -6.22 3.21 -3.64
C SER A 12 -7.60 2.65 -3.98
N ILE A 13 -8.66 3.46 -3.80
CA ILE A 13 -10.03 3.09 -4.18
C ILE A 13 -10.11 2.85 -5.69
N ILE A 14 -9.62 3.78 -6.51
CA ILE A 14 -9.63 3.65 -7.98
C ILE A 14 -8.89 2.38 -8.43
N LEU A 15 -7.72 2.09 -7.86
CA LEU A 15 -6.93 0.89 -8.18
C LEU A 15 -7.69 -0.40 -7.80
N SER A 16 -8.33 -0.41 -6.63
CA SER A 16 -9.13 -1.54 -6.15
C SER A 16 -10.34 -1.81 -7.04
N LEU A 17 -11.00 -0.75 -7.56
CA LEU A 17 -12.14 -0.87 -8.47
C LEU A 17 -11.69 -1.33 -9.87
N LYS A 18 -10.58 -0.78 -10.39
CA LYS A 18 -10.04 -1.20 -11.70
C LYS A 18 -9.61 -2.67 -11.72
N ASN A 19 -9.02 -3.16 -10.63
CA ASN A 19 -8.55 -4.54 -10.51
C ASN A 19 -9.42 -5.38 -9.57
N PHE A 20 -10.73 -5.11 -9.52
CA PHE A 20 -11.63 -5.64 -8.50
C PHE A 20 -11.59 -7.16 -8.33
N LYS A 21 -11.47 -7.93 -9.43
CA LYS A 21 -11.38 -9.40 -9.36
C LYS A 21 -10.13 -9.87 -8.60
N ALA A 22 -8.97 -9.28 -8.92
CA ALA A 22 -7.70 -9.60 -8.28
C ALA A 22 -7.68 -9.10 -6.82
N PHE A 23 -8.15 -7.87 -6.60
CA PHE A 23 -8.28 -7.27 -5.28
C PHE A 23 -9.19 -8.11 -4.37
N LYS A 24 -10.40 -8.46 -4.81
CA LYS A 24 -11.36 -9.27 -4.05
C LYS A 24 -10.75 -10.60 -3.64
N LYS A 25 -10.09 -11.30 -4.57
CA LYS A 25 -9.40 -12.56 -4.29
C LYS A 25 -8.33 -12.40 -3.19
N GLU A 26 -7.50 -11.38 -3.29
CA GLU A 26 -6.45 -11.14 -2.30
C GLU A 26 -7.01 -10.66 -0.96
N PHE A 27 -8.07 -9.85 -0.95
CA PHE A 27 -8.76 -9.40 0.27
C PHE A 27 -9.28 -10.59 1.09
N TYR A 28 -10.02 -11.52 0.48
CA TYR A 28 -10.50 -12.73 1.18
C TYR A 28 -9.35 -13.64 1.63
N LYS A 29 -8.26 -13.70 0.86
CA LYS A 29 -7.06 -14.44 1.25
C LYS A 29 -6.38 -13.83 2.48
N GLN A 30 -6.28 -12.51 2.57
CA GLN A 30 -5.72 -11.83 3.75
C GLN A 30 -6.64 -11.96 4.97
N LEU A 31 -7.95 -11.81 4.79
CA LEU A 31 -8.95 -12.01 5.84
C LEU A 31 -8.91 -13.44 6.41
N SER A 32 -8.92 -14.46 5.55
CA SER A 32 -8.86 -15.87 5.99
C SER A 32 -7.54 -16.21 6.67
N LYS A 33 -6.41 -15.71 6.17
CA LYS A 33 -5.08 -15.92 6.77
C LYS A 33 -4.96 -15.33 8.17
N LYS A 34 -5.57 -14.17 8.43
CA LYS A 34 -5.44 -13.42 9.69
C LYS A 34 -6.69 -13.43 10.57
N ARG A 35 -7.69 -14.26 10.23
CA ARG A 35 -9.00 -14.33 10.94
C ARG A 35 -8.88 -14.46 12.46
N LYS A 36 -7.88 -15.20 12.95
CA LYS A 36 -7.62 -15.43 14.38
C LYS A 36 -7.26 -14.15 15.14
N ILE A 37 -6.74 -13.13 14.46
CA ILE A 37 -6.38 -11.83 15.05
C ILE A 37 -7.50 -10.82 14.76
N ILE A 38 -8.06 -10.85 13.56
CA ILE A 38 -9.07 -9.87 13.12
C ILE A 38 -10.34 -9.98 13.96
N TYR A 39 -10.88 -11.18 14.17
CA TYR A 39 -12.16 -11.34 14.87
C TYR A 39 -12.09 -10.93 16.36
N PRO A 40 -11.06 -11.30 17.13
CA PRO A 40 -10.93 -10.80 18.51
C PRO A 40 -10.80 -9.28 18.59
N VAL A 41 -10.06 -8.64 17.67
CA VAL A 41 -9.91 -7.17 17.65
C VAL A 41 -11.24 -6.49 17.32
N MET A 42 -11.99 -7.02 16.34
CA MET A 42 -13.34 -6.52 16.04
C MET A 42 -14.29 -6.73 17.23
N PHE A 43 -14.22 -7.87 17.89
CA PHE A 43 -15.03 -8.16 19.07
C PHE A 43 -14.73 -7.20 20.22
N LEU A 44 -13.44 -6.91 20.46
CA LEU A 44 -13.04 -5.87 21.40
C LEU A 44 -13.61 -4.50 21.03
N GLY A 45 -13.59 -4.14 19.75
CA GLY A 45 -14.23 -2.92 19.25
C GLY A 45 -15.73 -2.86 19.56
N LEU A 46 -16.45 -3.97 19.39
CA LEU A 46 -17.88 -4.09 19.74
C LEU A 46 -18.12 -3.89 21.25
N ILE A 47 -17.29 -4.52 22.10
CA ILE A 47 -17.37 -4.33 23.56
C ILE A 47 -17.17 -2.86 23.93
N LEU A 48 -16.16 -2.20 23.36
CA LEU A 48 -15.89 -0.79 23.63
C LEU A 48 -17.01 0.13 23.14
N MET A 49 -17.63 -0.18 21.99
CA MET A 49 -18.83 0.54 21.54
C MET A 49 -20.00 0.37 22.52
N ALA A 50 -20.21 -0.82 23.09
CA ALA A 50 -21.25 -1.03 24.11
C ALA A 50 -20.93 -0.28 25.42
N LEU A 51 -19.67 -0.26 25.86
CA LEU A 51 -19.26 0.58 26.99
C LEU A 51 -19.36 2.08 26.68
N GLY A 52 -19.42 2.44 25.41
CA GLY A 52 -19.67 3.77 24.90
C GLY A 52 -21.00 4.39 25.33
N PHE A 53 -21.97 3.58 25.77
CA PHE A 53 -23.21 4.09 26.37
C PHE A 53 -23.00 4.72 27.76
N ILE A 54 -21.90 4.38 28.44
CA ILE A 54 -21.50 4.98 29.72
C ILE A 54 -20.64 6.22 29.44
N GLU A 55 -19.64 6.06 28.56
CA GLU A 55 -18.66 7.11 28.25
C GLU A 55 -18.54 7.32 26.74
N SER A 56 -18.95 8.48 26.25
CA SER A 56 -18.99 8.81 24.81
C SER A 56 -17.64 8.63 24.09
N LEU A 57 -16.52 8.83 24.79
CA LEU A 57 -15.17 8.64 24.25
C LEU A 57 -14.89 7.16 23.92
N LEU A 58 -15.38 6.22 24.73
CA LEU A 58 -15.24 4.78 24.48
C LEU A 58 -16.00 4.35 23.22
N PHE A 59 -17.12 5.01 22.91
CA PHE A 59 -17.87 4.76 21.69
C PHE A 59 -17.02 5.05 20.45
N GLY A 60 -16.41 6.24 20.39
CA GLY A 60 -15.53 6.64 19.29
C GLY A 60 -14.31 5.73 19.15
N LEU A 61 -13.68 5.37 20.28
CA LEU A 61 -12.55 4.44 20.31
C LEU A 61 -12.96 3.04 19.82
N GLY A 62 -14.14 2.57 20.20
CA GLY A 62 -14.71 1.29 19.77
C GLY A 62 -14.92 1.24 18.26
N ILE A 63 -15.49 2.29 17.65
CA ILE A 63 -15.62 2.42 16.19
C ILE A 63 -14.24 2.34 15.51
N PHE A 64 -13.28 3.09 16.03
CA PHE A 64 -11.93 3.11 15.49
C PHE A 64 -11.27 1.73 15.53
N ILE A 65 -11.32 1.04 16.67
CA ILE A 65 -10.76 -0.31 16.82
C ILE A 65 -11.49 -1.33 15.94
N PHE A 66 -12.81 -1.20 15.80
CA PHE A 66 -13.61 -2.07 14.95
C PHE A 66 -13.25 -1.95 13.46
N ILE A 67 -13.03 -0.72 12.97
CA ILE A 67 -12.78 -0.47 11.55
C ILE A 67 -11.32 -0.68 11.13
N MET A 68 -10.36 -0.52 12.06
CA MET A 68 -8.92 -0.62 11.78
C MET A 68 -8.49 -1.93 11.11
N PRO A 69 -8.96 -3.13 11.52
CA PRO A 69 -8.65 -4.37 10.83
C PRO A 69 -9.05 -4.36 9.34
N TYR A 70 -10.19 -3.76 8.99
CA TYR A 70 -10.64 -3.66 7.60
C TYR A 70 -9.71 -2.77 6.77
N PHE A 71 -9.32 -1.61 7.31
CA PHE A 71 -8.34 -0.73 6.66
C PHE A 71 -7.00 -1.44 6.44
N TYR A 72 -6.52 -2.20 7.43
CA TYR A 72 -5.29 -2.98 7.29
C TYR A 72 -5.39 -4.02 6.17
N ILE A 73 -6.47 -4.80 6.13
CA ILE A 73 -6.68 -5.82 5.10
C ILE A 73 -6.81 -5.16 3.72
N PHE A 74 -7.56 -4.06 3.63
CA PHE A 74 -7.72 -3.28 2.40
C PHE A 74 -6.37 -2.80 1.86
N ALA A 75 -5.58 -2.12 2.68
CA ALA A 75 -4.26 -1.63 2.29
C ALA A 75 -3.34 -2.78 1.88
N LYS A 76 -3.36 -3.89 2.61
CA LYS A 76 -2.53 -5.05 2.29
C LYS A 76 -2.97 -5.76 1.00
N ALA A 77 -4.27 -5.85 0.75
CA ALA A 77 -4.81 -6.42 -0.47
C ALA A 77 -4.44 -5.57 -1.70
N ILE A 78 -4.46 -4.24 -1.59
CA ILE A 78 -4.00 -3.34 -2.66
C ILE A 78 -2.50 -3.51 -2.91
N ASP A 79 -1.67 -3.50 -1.87
CA ASP A 79 -0.22 -3.69 -1.98
C ASP A 79 0.13 -4.99 -2.73
N GLU A 80 -0.57 -6.09 -2.43
CA GLU A 80 -0.26 -7.40 -2.99
C GLU A 80 -0.91 -7.67 -4.36
N SER A 81 -2.03 -7.01 -4.70
CA SER A 81 -2.79 -7.29 -5.94
C SER A 81 -2.71 -6.18 -7.00
N CYS A 82 -2.59 -4.92 -6.58
CA CYS A 82 -2.69 -3.76 -7.47
C CYS A 82 -1.33 -3.06 -7.65
N MET A 83 -0.45 -3.15 -6.65
CA MET A 83 0.88 -2.50 -6.67
C MET A 83 2.00 -3.45 -7.14
N VAL A 84 1.72 -4.73 -7.34
CA VAL A 84 2.69 -5.67 -7.92
C VAL A 84 2.49 -5.71 -9.43
N LYS A 85 3.54 -5.37 -10.18
CA LYS A 85 3.53 -5.44 -11.64
C LYS A 85 4.64 -6.33 -12.17
N GLU A 86 4.30 -7.06 -13.22
CA GLU A 86 5.26 -7.80 -14.04
C GLU A 86 5.82 -6.86 -15.09
N ILE A 87 7.14 -6.73 -15.11
CA ILE A 87 7.86 -5.85 -16.03
C ILE A 87 8.97 -6.64 -16.70
N SER A 88 9.18 -6.38 -17.99
CA SER A 88 10.34 -6.91 -18.70
C SER A 88 11.63 -6.44 -18.03
N ALA A 89 12.58 -7.36 -17.88
CA ALA A 89 13.89 -7.07 -17.32
C ALA A 89 14.58 -5.92 -18.05
N ASP A 90 14.33 -5.74 -19.35
CA ASP A 90 14.90 -4.67 -20.17
C ASP A 90 14.44 -3.27 -19.76
N LYS A 91 13.22 -3.16 -19.22
CA LYS A 91 12.61 -1.91 -18.76
C LYS A 91 12.95 -1.57 -17.30
N LEU A 92 13.76 -2.38 -16.63
CA LEU A 92 14.16 -2.11 -15.25
C LEU A 92 15.02 -0.85 -15.16
N THR A 93 14.73 -0.05 -14.15
CA THR A 93 15.41 1.19 -13.83
C THR A 93 16.02 1.14 -12.44
N GLU A 94 17.07 1.94 -12.22
CA GLU A 94 17.70 2.05 -10.90
C GLU A 94 16.70 2.60 -9.89
N GLY A 95 16.63 1.96 -8.72
CA GLY A 95 15.63 2.27 -7.70
C GLY A 95 14.33 1.46 -7.78
N ASP A 96 14.11 0.64 -8.82
CA ASP A 96 12.95 -0.27 -8.86
C ASP A 96 12.96 -1.25 -7.68
N TRP A 97 11.81 -1.45 -7.04
CA TRP A 97 11.71 -2.30 -5.86
C TRP A 97 11.28 -3.72 -6.21
N LEU A 98 12.12 -4.71 -5.94
CA LEU A 98 11.76 -6.12 -6.12
C LEU A 98 10.59 -6.52 -5.22
N TYR A 99 9.63 -7.27 -5.77
CA TYR A 99 8.53 -7.81 -4.98
C TYR A 99 8.99 -8.91 -4.02
N LYS A 100 9.95 -9.73 -4.43
CA LYS A 100 10.53 -10.85 -3.67
C LYS A 100 12.01 -10.99 -4.01
N ASP A 101 12.74 -11.64 -3.10
CA ASP A 101 14.15 -11.97 -3.31
C ASP A 101 14.33 -12.77 -4.61
N LEU A 102 15.40 -12.48 -5.33
CA LEU A 102 15.67 -13.06 -6.64
C LEU A 102 17.03 -13.74 -6.67
N LYS A 103 17.08 -15.00 -7.11
CA LYS A 103 18.32 -15.77 -7.21
C LYS A 103 18.86 -15.79 -8.64
N VAL A 104 19.93 -15.05 -8.89
CA VAL A 104 20.65 -15.01 -10.17
C VAL A 104 21.92 -15.86 -10.06
N GLY A 105 21.90 -17.06 -10.65
CA GLY A 105 22.98 -18.03 -10.50
C GLY A 105 23.25 -18.38 -9.03
N LYS A 106 24.47 -18.06 -8.55
CA LYS A 106 24.87 -18.24 -7.15
C LYS A 106 24.56 -17.02 -6.25
N LYS A 107 24.23 -15.86 -6.84
CA LYS A 107 23.97 -14.62 -6.10
C LYS A 107 22.47 -14.53 -5.73
N LEU A 108 22.20 -14.13 -4.49
CA LEU A 108 20.87 -13.77 -4.02
C LEU A 108 20.76 -12.23 -3.97
N ILE A 109 19.86 -11.68 -4.77
CA ILE A 109 19.51 -10.26 -4.74
C ILE A 109 18.32 -10.13 -3.79
N LYS A 110 18.56 -9.54 -2.62
CA LYS A 110 17.54 -9.35 -1.59
C LYS A 110 16.70 -8.13 -1.88
N VAL A 111 15.44 -8.16 -1.46
CA VAL A 111 14.57 -6.97 -1.43
C VAL A 111 15.19 -5.92 -0.51
N ASN A 112 15.39 -4.71 -1.03
CA ASN A 112 15.94 -3.58 -0.29
C ASN A 112 15.13 -2.31 -0.58
N TRP A 113 15.00 -1.45 0.43
CA TRP A 113 14.34 -0.14 0.36
C TRP A 113 15.01 0.82 -0.64
N ASN A 114 16.32 0.70 -0.85
CA ASN A 114 17.05 1.52 -1.82
C ASN A 114 16.76 1.12 -3.28
N GLY A 115 16.00 0.04 -3.50
CA GLY A 115 15.71 -0.50 -4.83
C GLY A 115 16.90 -1.21 -5.48
N LEU A 116 16.76 -1.50 -6.77
CA LEU A 116 17.77 -2.18 -7.57
C LEU A 116 18.91 -1.24 -7.96
N SER A 117 20.15 -1.70 -7.80
CA SER A 117 21.32 -1.02 -8.36
C SER A 117 21.52 -1.35 -9.84
N LYS A 118 22.27 -0.51 -10.58
CA LYS A 118 22.70 -0.83 -11.96
C LYS A 118 23.39 -2.19 -12.09
N LYS A 119 24.16 -2.61 -11.08
CA LYS A 119 24.83 -3.93 -11.05
C LYS A 119 23.81 -5.06 -10.94
N ASP A 120 22.79 -4.90 -10.11
CA ASP A 120 21.74 -5.91 -9.94
C ASP A 120 20.90 -6.04 -11.21
N ILE A 121 20.53 -4.92 -11.85
CA ILE A 121 19.78 -4.93 -13.12
C ILE A 121 20.54 -5.68 -14.21
N LYS A 122 21.85 -5.46 -14.36
CA LYS A 122 22.68 -6.19 -15.34
C LYS A 122 22.66 -7.69 -15.10
N GLU A 123 22.72 -8.13 -13.85
CA GLU A 123 22.64 -9.56 -13.51
C GLU A 123 21.25 -10.14 -13.76
N ILE A 124 20.19 -9.40 -13.43
CA ILE A 124 18.80 -9.83 -13.68
C ILE A 124 18.56 -10.03 -15.17
N LYS A 125 18.97 -9.07 -16.02
CA LYS A 125 18.80 -9.13 -17.48
C LYS A 125 19.48 -10.34 -18.12
N LYS A 126 20.54 -10.88 -17.54
CA LYS A 126 21.23 -12.09 -18.05
C LYS A 126 20.39 -13.35 -17.95
N LYS A 127 19.45 -13.41 -16.98
CA LYS A 127 18.75 -14.67 -16.65
C LYS A 127 17.24 -14.57 -16.78
N TYR A 128 16.65 -13.42 -16.50
CA TYR A 128 15.20 -13.24 -16.46
C TYR A 128 14.75 -12.34 -17.60
N LYS A 129 13.67 -12.74 -18.27
CA LYS A 129 12.99 -11.90 -19.26
C LYS A 129 12.00 -10.94 -18.61
N GLU A 130 11.34 -11.40 -17.56
CA GLU A 130 10.33 -10.66 -16.81
C GLU A 130 10.50 -10.90 -15.31
N ILE A 131 10.22 -9.87 -14.52
CA ILE A 131 10.24 -9.95 -13.06
C ILE A 131 9.09 -9.15 -12.46
N LYS A 132 8.77 -9.44 -11.19
CA LYS A 132 7.75 -8.72 -10.44
C LYS A 132 8.38 -7.63 -9.57
N ILE A 133 7.93 -6.40 -9.77
CA ILE A 133 8.32 -5.24 -8.98
C ILE A 133 7.13 -4.68 -8.21
N LYS A 134 7.40 -3.98 -7.12
CA LYS A 134 6.41 -3.18 -6.38
C LYS A 134 6.43 -1.76 -6.93
N GLN A 135 5.30 -1.34 -7.49
CA GLN A 135 5.04 0.03 -7.92
C GLN A 135 4.01 0.66 -6.98
N GLY A 136 4.48 1.57 -6.14
CA GLY A 136 3.62 2.34 -5.23
C GLY A 136 2.76 3.38 -5.95
N ILE A 137 2.04 4.18 -5.16
CA ILE A 137 1.28 5.33 -5.66
C ILE A 137 2.25 6.45 -6.03
N PRO A 138 2.24 6.98 -7.26
CA PRO A 138 3.11 8.10 -7.62
C PRO A 138 2.66 9.35 -6.86
N PHE A 139 3.52 9.85 -5.97
CA PHE A 139 3.25 11.05 -5.16
C PHE A 139 3.64 12.36 -5.85
N THR A 140 4.36 12.31 -6.98
CA THR A 140 4.79 13.47 -7.75
C THR A 140 3.66 14.45 -8.09
N PRO A 141 2.46 14.01 -8.54
CA PRO A 141 1.37 14.94 -8.84
C PRO A 141 0.91 15.71 -7.60
N VAL A 142 0.78 15.03 -6.46
CA VAL A 142 0.35 15.64 -5.19
C VAL A 142 1.34 16.69 -4.73
N PHE A 143 2.64 16.40 -4.86
CA PHE A 143 3.70 17.34 -4.51
C PHE A 143 3.54 18.64 -5.32
N LEU A 144 3.37 18.53 -6.64
CA LEU A 144 3.17 19.68 -7.51
C LEU A 144 1.92 20.48 -7.12
N PHE A 145 0.76 19.83 -6.93
CA PHE A 145 -0.47 20.53 -6.52
C PHE A 145 -0.33 21.21 -5.17
N SER A 146 0.30 20.53 -4.20
CA SER A 146 0.54 21.10 -2.87
C SER A 146 1.44 22.34 -2.94
N PHE A 147 2.45 22.31 -3.81
CA PHE A 147 3.35 23.44 -4.03
C PHE A 147 2.65 24.61 -4.72
N LEU A 148 1.79 24.35 -5.72
CA LEU A 148 1.00 25.39 -6.38
C LEU A 148 0.01 26.06 -5.41
N ILE A 149 -0.66 25.29 -4.55
CA ILE A 149 -1.56 25.83 -3.52
C ILE A 149 -0.78 26.69 -2.52
N LEU A 150 0.41 26.27 -2.13
CA LEU A 150 1.28 27.05 -1.24
C LEU A 150 1.65 28.39 -1.87
N ILE A 151 2.05 28.40 -3.14
CA ILE A 151 2.34 29.64 -3.89
C ILE A 151 1.10 30.54 -3.93
N LEU A 152 -0.08 29.98 -4.20
CA LEU A 152 -1.32 30.74 -4.26
C LEU A 152 -1.64 31.40 -2.92
N PHE A 153 -1.54 30.68 -1.79
CA PHE A 153 -1.75 31.24 -0.46
C PHE A 153 -0.74 32.34 -0.13
N TYR A 154 0.53 32.14 -0.49
CA TYR A 154 1.56 33.15 -0.31
C TYR A 154 1.23 34.46 -1.04
N PHE A 155 0.76 34.40 -2.29
CA PHE A 155 0.38 35.60 -3.04
C PHE A 155 -0.94 36.22 -2.59
N LEU A 156 -1.91 35.42 -2.15
CA LEU A 156 -3.18 35.91 -1.63
C LEU A 156 -3.09 36.49 -0.20
N LYS A 157 -1.93 36.36 0.47
CA LYS A 157 -1.71 36.72 1.88
C LYS A 157 -2.78 36.12 2.80
N ILE A 158 -3.19 34.89 2.49
CA ILE A 158 -4.09 34.07 3.32
C ILE A 158 -3.24 33.21 4.26
#